data_AF-A0A7X7N6X8-F1
#
_entry.id   AF-A0A7X7N6X8-F1
#
_cell.length_a   1.000
_cell.length_b   1.000
_cell.length_c   1.000
_cell.angle_alpha   90.00
_cell.angle_beta   90.00
_cell.angle_gamma   90.00
#
_symmetry.space_group_name_H-M   'P 1'
#
loop_
_entity.id
_entity.type
_entity.pdbx_description
1 polymer ?
#
loop_
_entity_poly.entity_id
_entity_poly.type
_entity_poly.pdbx_seq_one_letter_code
_entity_poly.pdbx_strand_id
1 'polypeptide(L)'
;MKEMRSVFGKTIRCAVVVIALLMVETRAYEEQFDLNALIVRTELYIWNRISDILDIVRGGVAGGPGIGAEIALTDYAKLGAYATFERGVDFPHFLPPLWLIDYYARRTPIFNLHEGYYATACFGPWRAELDGATDKLYFPRGDKNATTMWRDKESKWDIRAQLDLFLVHGYVSIRALEVADFFAGIVALDPKKDDQYADDEELARRLPADQFGRGVCNIAFGVLEIPLNVIRLTEEEGDLAGISKGVGLGVWRFLCREVVGVVELVTFPFGWAPIIEPEYVIQKKQGPVWKINRPAFHKNY
;
A
#
# COMPACT_ATOMS: atom_id res chain seq x y z
N MET A 1 -30.62 -39.28 -7.53
CA MET A 1 -29.95 -38.21 -6.74
C MET A 1 -28.69 -37.61 -7.38
N LYS A 2 -27.85 -38.36 -8.12
CA LYS A 2 -26.65 -37.79 -8.78
C LYS A 2 -26.96 -36.85 -9.96
N GLU A 3 -28.00 -37.14 -10.76
CA GLU A 3 -28.36 -36.29 -11.90
C GLU A 3 -28.94 -34.92 -11.50
N MET A 4 -29.71 -34.88 -10.40
CA MET A 4 -30.33 -33.63 -9.92
C MET A 4 -29.31 -32.59 -9.45
N ARG A 5 -28.15 -33.03 -8.93
CA ARG A 5 -27.02 -32.13 -8.57
C ARG A 5 -26.29 -31.57 -9.80
N SER A 6 -26.23 -32.34 -10.90
CA SER A 6 -25.57 -31.89 -12.13
C SER A 6 -26.40 -30.85 -12.87
N VAL A 7 -27.73 -30.96 -12.85
CA VAL A 7 -28.61 -29.98 -13.49
C VAL A 7 -28.53 -28.67 -12.71
N PHE A 8 -28.69 -28.71 -11.39
CA PHE A 8 -28.65 -27.53 -10.52
C PHE A 8 -27.33 -26.73 -10.62
N GLY A 9 -26.19 -27.43 -10.71
CA GLY A 9 -24.89 -26.78 -10.91
C GLY A 9 -24.72 -26.11 -12.28
N LYS A 10 -25.38 -26.61 -13.32
CA LYS A 10 -25.38 -26.00 -14.66
C LYS A 10 -26.35 -24.82 -14.73
N THR A 11 -27.52 -24.92 -14.10
CA THR A 11 -28.48 -23.79 -14.04
C THR A 11 -27.93 -22.62 -13.23
N ILE A 12 -27.21 -22.86 -12.13
CA ILE A 12 -26.58 -21.78 -11.36
C ILE A 12 -25.47 -21.10 -12.15
N ARG A 13 -24.63 -21.86 -12.87
CA ARG A 13 -23.58 -21.28 -13.72
C ARG A 13 -24.16 -20.46 -14.88
N CYS A 14 -25.24 -20.95 -15.51
CA CYS A 14 -25.97 -20.18 -16.51
C CYS A 14 -26.63 -18.94 -15.90
N ALA A 15 -27.19 -19.02 -14.69
CA ALA A 15 -27.78 -17.87 -14.01
C ALA A 15 -26.74 -16.81 -13.63
N VAL A 16 -25.54 -17.20 -13.19
CA VAL A 16 -24.44 -16.25 -12.91
C VAL A 16 -23.94 -15.59 -14.19
N VAL A 17 -23.82 -16.33 -15.30
CA VAL A 17 -23.45 -15.77 -16.60
C VAL A 17 -24.55 -14.85 -17.14
N VAL A 18 -25.82 -15.21 -16.97
CA VAL A 18 -26.97 -14.39 -17.38
C VAL A 18 -27.10 -13.15 -16.50
N ILE A 19 -26.86 -13.24 -15.19
CA ILE A 19 -26.84 -12.07 -14.29
C ILE A 19 -25.64 -11.18 -14.63
N ALA A 20 -24.46 -11.74 -14.92
CA ALA A 20 -23.30 -10.99 -15.38
C ALA A 20 -23.57 -10.29 -16.73
N LEU A 21 -24.26 -10.94 -17.66
CA LEU A 21 -24.64 -10.36 -18.95
C LEU A 21 -25.78 -9.32 -18.82
N LEU A 22 -26.76 -9.54 -17.95
CA LEU A 22 -27.86 -8.58 -17.69
C LEU A 22 -27.38 -7.37 -16.87
N MET A 23 -26.35 -7.52 -16.05
CA MET A 23 -25.64 -6.40 -15.39
C MET A 23 -24.84 -5.58 -16.42
N VAL A 24 -24.39 -6.20 -17.51
CA VAL A 24 -23.74 -5.52 -18.64
C VAL A 24 -24.75 -4.79 -19.53
N GLU A 25 -25.97 -5.32 -19.70
CA GLU A 25 -27.00 -4.71 -20.57
C GLU A 25 -27.78 -3.54 -19.93
N THR A 26 -27.71 -3.32 -18.62
CA THR A 26 -28.50 -2.25 -17.96
C THR A 26 -27.83 -0.88 -17.93
N ARG A 27 -26.67 -0.70 -18.60
CA ARG A 27 -26.03 0.61 -18.82
C ARG A 27 -25.74 0.92 -20.29
N ALA A 28 -26.39 0.25 -21.23
CA ALA A 28 -26.28 0.57 -22.65
C ALA A 28 -27.22 1.75 -23.01
N TYR A 29 -26.88 2.95 -22.54
CA TYR A 29 -27.34 4.20 -23.13
C TYR A 29 -26.16 4.78 -23.92
N GLU A 30 -26.23 4.67 -25.25
CA GLU A 30 -25.45 5.41 -26.26
C GLU A 30 -24.00 5.84 -25.92
N GLU A 31 -23.08 4.89 -25.72
CA GLU A 31 -21.63 5.16 -25.85
C GLU A 31 -20.95 4.00 -26.57
N GLN A 32 -20.10 4.35 -27.54
CA GLN A 32 -19.20 3.47 -28.27
C GLN A 32 -18.45 2.57 -27.27
N PHE A 33 -18.49 1.24 -27.45
CA PHE A 33 -17.82 0.28 -26.57
C PHE A 33 -16.34 0.67 -26.37
N ASP A 34 -16.04 1.28 -25.22
CA ASP A 34 -14.70 1.74 -24.91
C ASP A 34 -13.88 0.57 -24.35
N LEU A 35 -13.22 -0.13 -25.27
CA LEU A 35 -12.34 -1.25 -24.98
C LEU A 35 -11.19 -0.84 -24.04
N ASN A 36 -10.75 0.42 -24.08
CA ASN A 36 -9.74 0.92 -23.15
C ASN A 36 -10.32 1.01 -21.73
N ALA A 37 -11.49 1.63 -21.56
CA ALA A 37 -12.14 1.73 -20.26
C ALA A 37 -12.42 0.34 -19.65
N LEU A 38 -12.79 -0.65 -20.46
CA LEU A 38 -12.98 -2.02 -20.00
C LEU A 38 -11.67 -2.64 -19.51
N ILE A 39 -10.57 -2.47 -20.24
CA ILE A 39 -9.25 -2.97 -19.85
C ILE A 39 -8.83 -2.33 -18.52
N VAL A 40 -8.96 -1.01 -18.38
CA VAL A 40 -8.55 -0.28 -17.15
C VAL A 40 -9.36 -0.74 -15.97
N ARG A 41 -10.68 -0.85 -16.11
CA ARG A 41 -11.57 -1.30 -15.02
C ARG A 41 -11.23 -2.73 -14.61
N THR A 42 -10.90 -3.59 -15.57
CA THR A 42 -10.49 -4.97 -15.29
C THR A 42 -9.14 -5.01 -14.57
N GLU A 43 -8.17 -4.22 -15.02
CA GLU A 43 -6.87 -4.07 -14.37
C GLU A 43 -7.02 -3.53 -12.95
N LEU A 44 -7.70 -2.40 -12.76
CA LEU A 44 -7.97 -1.79 -11.46
C LEU A 44 -8.71 -2.75 -10.53
N TYR A 45 -9.69 -3.48 -11.05
CA TYR A 45 -10.39 -4.50 -10.27
C TYR A 45 -9.42 -5.56 -9.73
N ILE A 46 -8.56 -6.13 -10.58
CA ILE A 46 -7.54 -7.10 -10.16
C ILE A 46 -6.60 -6.47 -9.14
N TRP A 47 -6.19 -5.22 -9.36
CA TRP A 47 -5.29 -4.50 -8.48
C TRP A 47 -5.90 -4.17 -7.12
N ASN A 48 -7.17 -3.79 -7.06
CA ASN A 48 -7.91 -3.62 -5.81
C ASN A 48 -7.97 -4.94 -5.04
N ARG A 49 -8.22 -6.06 -5.71
CA ARG A 49 -8.20 -7.38 -5.04
C ARG A 49 -6.81 -7.73 -4.50
N ILE A 50 -5.75 -7.40 -5.22
CA ILE A 50 -4.37 -7.58 -4.74
C ILE A 50 -4.12 -6.65 -3.54
N SER A 51 -4.49 -5.37 -3.64
CA SER A 51 -4.36 -4.39 -2.55
C SER A 51 -5.02 -4.89 -1.27
N ASP A 52 -6.26 -5.36 -1.35
CA ASP A 52 -6.99 -5.87 -0.18
C ASP A 52 -6.29 -7.07 0.44
N ILE A 53 -5.82 -8.04 -0.38
CA ILE A 53 -5.04 -9.19 0.11
C ILE A 53 -3.81 -8.73 0.88
N LEU A 54 -3.08 -7.75 0.33
CA LEU A 54 -1.86 -7.24 0.94
C LEU A 54 -2.14 -6.45 2.22
N ASP A 55 -3.33 -5.85 2.32
CA ASP A 55 -3.80 -5.14 3.49
C ASP A 55 -4.24 -6.08 4.63
N ILE A 56 -4.63 -7.33 4.34
CA ILE A 56 -5.08 -8.29 5.36
C ILE A 56 -4.06 -8.47 6.49
N VAL A 57 -2.76 -8.57 6.15
CA VAL A 57 -1.70 -8.89 7.12
C VAL A 57 -0.89 -7.64 7.46
N ARG A 58 -0.81 -7.34 8.75
CA ARG A 58 0.14 -6.36 9.30
C ARG A 58 1.13 -7.04 10.22
N GLY A 59 2.31 -6.47 10.32
CA GLY A 59 3.32 -6.97 11.23
C GLY A 59 4.37 -5.92 11.52
N GLY A 60 5.24 -6.22 12.47
CA GLY A 60 6.34 -5.36 12.82
C GLY A 60 7.28 -6.04 13.78
N VAL A 61 8.43 -5.40 13.95
CA VAL A 61 9.51 -5.89 14.81
C VAL A 61 9.98 -4.76 15.70
N ALA A 62 10.11 -5.08 16.98
CA ALA A 62 10.69 -4.16 17.94
C ALA A 62 11.85 -4.83 18.67
N GLY A 63 12.76 -4.00 19.18
CA GLY A 63 13.92 -4.45 19.93
C GLY A 63 14.02 -3.74 21.28
N GLY A 64 14.44 -4.47 22.29
CA GLY A 64 14.62 -3.96 23.65
C GLY A 64 14.19 -4.97 24.71
N PRO A 65 14.56 -4.78 25.98
CA PRO A 65 14.27 -5.72 27.07
C PRO A 65 12.77 -5.87 27.30
N GLY A 66 12.24 -7.06 27.05
CA GLY A 66 10.85 -7.38 27.29
C GLY A 66 10.56 -8.87 27.38
N ILE A 67 9.44 -9.22 28.02
CA ILE A 67 8.98 -10.60 28.09
C ILE A 67 7.46 -10.63 28.13
N GLY A 68 6.90 -11.54 27.35
CA GLY A 68 5.47 -11.84 27.40
C GLY A 68 4.92 -12.25 26.06
N ALA A 69 3.61 -12.44 26.05
CA ALA A 69 2.85 -12.73 24.86
C ALA A 69 1.42 -12.23 25.02
N GLU A 70 0.82 -11.82 23.92
CA GLU A 70 -0.61 -11.52 23.83
C GLU A 70 -1.18 -12.22 22.61
N ILE A 71 -2.31 -12.89 22.78
CA ILE A 71 -3.14 -13.36 21.68
C ILE A 71 -4.51 -12.72 21.85
N ALA A 72 -4.99 -12.07 20.80
CA ALA A 72 -6.31 -11.48 20.71
C ALA A 72 -7.02 -12.08 19.51
N LEU A 73 -8.17 -12.73 19.72
CA LEU A 73 -9.04 -13.10 18.59
C LEU A 73 -9.91 -11.92 18.16
N THR A 74 -10.31 -11.11 19.13
CA THR A 74 -11.08 -9.86 18.98
C THR A 74 -10.77 -8.97 20.18
N ASP A 75 -11.34 -7.76 20.23
CA ASP A 75 -11.28 -6.93 21.42
C ASP A 75 -12.06 -7.45 22.63
N TYR A 76 -12.87 -8.50 22.46
CA TYR A 76 -13.65 -9.12 23.53
C TYR A 76 -13.02 -10.43 24.04
N ALA A 77 -12.16 -11.05 23.23
CA ALA A 77 -11.52 -12.32 23.54
C ALA A 77 -9.99 -12.18 23.41
N LYS A 78 -9.38 -11.74 24.51
CA LYS A 78 -7.94 -11.48 24.63
C LYS A 78 -7.34 -12.29 25.77
N LEU A 79 -6.12 -12.76 25.60
CA LEU A 79 -5.34 -13.39 26.65
C LEU A 79 -3.90 -12.98 26.46
N GLY A 80 -3.34 -12.32 27.45
CA GLY A 80 -1.95 -11.90 27.36
C GLY A 80 -1.46 -11.24 28.61
N ALA A 81 -0.16 -11.39 28.84
CA ALA A 81 0.58 -10.61 29.79
C ALA A 81 1.96 -10.34 29.21
N TYR A 82 2.36 -9.08 29.20
CA TYR A 82 3.70 -8.69 28.76
C TYR A 82 4.18 -7.47 29.53
N ALA A 83 5.50 -7.36 29.64
CA ALA A 83 6.19 -6.17 30.11
C ALA A 83 7.40 -5.93 29.21
N THR A 84 7.45 -4.77 28.56
CA THR A 84 8.43 -4.45 27.54
C THR A 84 8.94 -3.04 27.68
N PHE A 85 10.23 -2.87 27.42
CA PHE A 85 10.84 -1.60 27.09
C PHE A 85 11.44 -1.75 25.70
N GLU A 86 10.88 -1.06 24.73
CA GLU A 86 11.16 -1.34 23.33
C GLU A 86 11.32 -0.10 22.48
N ARG A 87 12.09 -0.28 21.41
CA ARG A 87 12.24 0.62 20.29
C ARG A 87 12.12 -0.19 19.01
N GLY A 88 11.13 0.16 18.19
CA GLY A 88 10.75 -0.69 17.07
C GLY A 88 10.31 0.07 15.83
N VAL A 89 10.08 -0.72 14.79
CA VAL A 89 9.50 -0.31 13.53
C VAL A 89 8.28 -1.17 13.28
N ASP A 90 7.13 -0.53 13.07
CA ASP A 90 5.96 -1.20 12.53
C ASP A 90 5.93 -1.13 11.00
N PHE A 91 5.35 -2.16 10.38
CA PHE A 91 5.06 -2.17 8.95
C PHE A 91 3.54 -2.15 8.79
N PRO A 92 2.94 -0.96 8.52
CA PRO A 92 1.50 -0.88 8.30
C PRO A 92 1.06 -1.58 7.00
N HIS A 93 1.99 -1.78 6.05
CA HIS A 93 1.79 -2.44 4.75
C HIS A 93 3.03 -3.29 4.41
N PHE A 94 2.85 -4.54 3.93
CA PHE A 94 3.94 -5.52 3.85
C PHE A 94 4.75 -5.51 2.53
N LEU A 95 4.36 -4.74 1.51
CA LEU A 95 4.98 -4.83 0.16
C LEU A 95 5.31 -3.47 -0.50
N PRO A 96 6.61 -3.17 -0.76
CA PRO A 96 7.00 -2.12 -1.68
C PRO A 96 6.68 -2.52 -3.14
N PRO A 97 6.34 -1.58 -4.03
CA PRO A 97 6.36 -0.14 -3.83
C PRO A 97 4.97 0.48 -3.57
N LEU A 98 3.97 -0.29 -3.13
CA LEU A 98 2.60 0.21 -2.94
C LEU A 98 2.39 1.04 -1.65
N TRP A 99 3.21 0.83 -0.62
CA TRP A 99 3.41 1.78 0.51
C TRP A 99 3.57 3.25 0.10
N LEU A 100 4.11 3.55 -1.10
CA LEU A 100 4.30 4.91 -1.59
C LEU A 100 2.97 5.56 -1.94
N ILE A 101 1.98 4.77 -2.34
CA ILE A 101 0.64 5.27 -2.69
C ILE A 101 -0.02 5.83 -1.45
N ASP A 102 -0.08 5.03 -0.38
CA ASP A 102 -0.64 5.47 0.90
C ASP A 102 0.22 6.57 1.54
N TYR A 103 1.55 6.51 1.40
CA TYR A 103 2.44 7.59 1.81
C TYR A 103 2.14 8.91 1.09
N TYR A 104 2.00 8.91 -0.24
CA TYR A 104 1.73 10.11 -1.03
C TYR A 104 0.29 10.61 -0.89
N ALA A 105 -0.69 9.71 -0.76
CA ALA A 105 -2.10 10.06 -0.64
C ALA A 105 -2.49 10.49 0.79
N ARG A 106 -2.01 9.77 1.81
CA ARG A 106 -2.43 9.94 3.21
C ARG A 106 -1.36 10.56 4.12
N ARG A 107 -0.13 10.77 3.62
CA ARG A 107 1.05 11.15 4.43
C ARG A 107 1.31 10.19 5.58
N THR A 108 0.86 8.93 5.48
CA THR A 108 1.15 7.92 6.50
C THR A 108 2.62 7.52 6.38
N PRO A 109 3.39 7.52 7.48
CA PRO A 109 4.77 7.07 7.43
C PRO A 109 4.85 5.64 6.90
N ILE A 110 5.85 5.44 6.04
CA ILE A 110 6.22 4.14 5.49
C ILE A 110 6.60 3.16 6.61
N PHE A 111 7.24 3.68 7.65
CA PHE A 111 7.64 3.03 8.89
C PHE A 111 7.21 3.94 10.03
N ASN A 112 6.44 3.46 11.01
CA ASN A 112 6.25 4.22 12.25
C ASN A 112 7.27 3.71 13.27
N LEU A 113 8.18 4.61 13.62
CA LEU A 113 9.11 4.39 14.71
C LEU A 113 8.34 4.56 16.01
N HIS A 114 8.46 3.60 16.92
CA HIS A 114 7.87 3.69 18.25
C HIS A 114 8.91 3.36 19.31
N GLU A 115 8.80 4.02 20.47
CA GLU A 115 9.65 3.80 21.64
C GLU A 115 8.82 3.99 22.92
N GLY A 116 8.93 3.06 23.87
CA GLY A 116 8.21 3.19 25.14
C GLY A 116 8.38 2.01 26.10
N TYR A 117 7.85 2.20 27.31
CA TYR A 117 7.71 1.16 28.34
C TYR A 117 6.23 0.81 28.50
N TYR A 118 5.93 -0.49 28.41
CA TYR A 118 4.58 -1.01 28.45
C TYR A 118 4.50 -2.21 29.39
N ALA A 119 3.48 -2.24 30.25
CA ALA A 119 3.11 -3.44 30.96
C ALA A 119 1.61 -3.66 30.86
N THR A 120 1.20 -4.80 30.35
CA THR A 120 -0.20 -5.13 30.11
C THR A 120 -0.53 -6.50 30.66
N ALA A 121 -1.72 -6.62 31.25
CA ALA A 121 -2.37 -7.88 31.53
C ALA A 121 -3.81 -7.83 31.00
N CYS A 122 -4.23 -8.83 30.24
CA CYS A 122 -5.58 -8.91 29.70
C CYS A 122 -6.16 -10.33 29.75
N PHE A 123 -7.46 -10.39 30.01
CA PHE A 123 -8.26 -11.61 30.04
C PHE A 123 -9.70 -11.32 29.61
N GLY A 124 -10.09 -11.84 28.44
CA GLY A 124 -11.36 -11.55 27.80
C GLY A 124 -11.52 -10.03 27.57
N PRO A 125 -12.60 -9.41 28.08
CA PRO A 125 -12.82 -7.97 27.97
C PRO A 125 -12.02 -7.16 29.00
N TRP A 126 -11.49 -7.81 30.05
CA TRP A 126 -10.72 -7.12 31.08
C TRP A 126 -9.29 -6.86 30.61
N ARG A 127 -8.78 -5.66 30.91
CA ARG A 127 -7.45 -5.19 30.53
C ARG A 127 -6.96 -4.16 31.54
N ALA A 128 -5.72 -4.33 31.99
CA ALA A 128 -4.98 -3.35 32.78
C ALA A 128 -3.69 -3.01 32.02
N GLU A 129 -3.42 -1.71 31.88
CA GLU A 129 -2.25 -1.19 31.16
C GLU A 129 -1.52 -0.17 32.03
N LEU A 130 -0.20 -0.29 32.06
CA LEU A 130 0.73 0.71 32.55
C LEU A 130 1.48 1.26 31.33
N ASP A 131 1.32 2.56 31.09
CA ASP A 131 1.87 3.25 29.94
C ASP A 131 2.69 4.46 30.40
N GLY A 132 3.95 4.50 29.97
CA GLY A 132 4.86 5.63 30.14
C GLY A 132 5.40 6.17 28.82
N ALA A 133 4.76 5.83 27.69
CA ALA A 133 5.29 6.10 26.36
C ALA A 133 5.15 7.56 25.91
N THR A 134 6.11 7.98 25.08
CA THR A 134 6.09 9.26 24.37
C THR A 134 5.13 9.23 23.16
N ASP A 135 4.93 8.06 22.54
CA ASP A 135 4.03 7.82 21.42
C ASP A 135 3.19 6.56 21.64
N LYS A 136 1.86 6.65 21.44
CA LYS A 136 0.87 5.60 21.76
C LYS A 136 0.84 4.42 20.77
N LEU A 137 1.89 4.25 19.96
CA LEU A 137 1.90 3.37 18.77
C LEU A 137 2.47 1.97 19.04
N TYR A 138 2.43 1.52 20.29
CA TYR A 138 2.69 0.12 20.57
C TYR A 138 1.45 -0.70 20.34
N PHE A 139 1.53 -1.62 19.37
CA PHE A 139 0.40 -2.29 18.74
C PHE A 139 -0.51 -1.29 18.04
N PRO A 140 -0.63 -1.33 16.69
CA PRO A 140 -1.70 -0.59 16.02
C PRO A 140 -3.06 -1.20 16.41
N ARG A 141 -3.56 -0.88 17.60
CA ARG A 141 -4.91 -1.18 18.09
C ARG A 141 -5.83 -0.07 17.65
N GLY A 142 -6.12 -0.05 16.36
CA GLY A 142 -6.76 1.10 15.74
C GLY A 142 -5.86 2.34 15.81
N ASP A 143 -5.94 3.18 14.79
CA ASP A 143 -5.22 4.45 14.83
C ASP A 143 -6.01 5.40 15.74
N LYS A 144 -5.52 5.69 16.96
CA LYS A 144 -6.16 6.66 17.87
C LYS A 144 -6.18 8.08 17.30
N ASN A 145 -5.37 8.35 16.26
CA ASN A 145 -5.38 9.59 15.48
C ASN A 145 -6.21 9.46 14.19
N ALA A 146 -6.92 8.34 13.97
CA ALA A 146 -7.90 8.24 12.91
C ALA A 146 -9.02 9.24 13.17
N THR A 147 -9.04 10.29 12.37
CA THR A 147 -10.08 11.31 12.35
C THR A 147 -11.46 10.77 11.91
N THR A 148 -11.52 9.50 11.49
CA THR A 148 -12.74 8.83 11.01
C THR A 148 -13.19 7.72 11.97
N MET A 149 -14.41 7.88 12.50
CA MET A 149 -15.11 6.94 13.41
C MET A 149 -15.16 5.48 12.92
N TRP A 150 -15.02 5.25 11.62
CA TRP A 150 -15.08 3.93 10.99
C TRP A 150 -13.83 3.08 11.29
N ARG A 151 -12.64 3.68 11.30
CA ARG A 151 -11.35 2.99 11.47
C ARG A 151 -11.12 2.40 12.87
N ASP A 152 -11.77 2.97 13.89
CA ASP A 152 -11.75 2.43 15.27
C ASP A 152 -12.68 1.20 15.43
N LYS A 153 -13.80 1.16 14.67
CA LYS A 153 -14.66 -0.03 14.63
C LYS A 153 -14.01 -1.20 13.91
N GLU A 154 -13.12 -0.92 12.95
CA GLU A 154 -12.44 -1.97 12.18
C GLU A 154 -11.53 -2.84 13.05
N SER A 155 -10.76 -2.21 13.93
CA SER A 155 -9.75 -2.89 14.75
C SER A 155 -10.30 -3.85 15.81
N LYS A 156 -11.62 -3.79 16.10
CA LYS A 156 -12.28 -4.59 17.15
C LYS A 156 -12.36 -6.07 16.81
N TRP A 157 -12.34 -6.38 15.52
CA TRP A 157 -12.46 -7.74 14.99
C TRP A 157 -11.12 -8.33 14.55
N ASP A 158 -10.02 -7.60 14.73
CA ASP A 158 -8.70 -8.05 14.30
C ASP A 158 -8.22 -9.23 15.16
N ILE A 159 -7.66 -10.23 14.47
CA ILE A 159 -6.94 -11.34 15.11
C ILE A 159 -5.49 -10.92 15.22
N ARG A 160 -4.93 -10.93 16.42
CA ARG A 160 -3.59 -10.41 16.72
C ARG A 160 -2.80 -11.41 17.56
N ALA A 161 -1.52 -11.52 17.27
CA ALA A 161 -0.59 -12.28 18.08
C ALA A 161 0.70 -11.48 18.26
N GLN A 162 1.21 -11.53 19.48
CA GLN A 162 2.42 -10.87 19.93
C GLN A 162 3.28 -11.84 20.71
N LEU A 163 4.58 -11.74 20.48
CA LEU A 163 5.57 -12.47 21.24
C LEU A 163 6.77 -11.58 21.51
N ASP A 164 7.04 -11.37 22.79
CA ASP A 164 8.17 -10.58 23.27
C ASP A 164 9.18 -11.52 23.94
N LEU A 165 10.34 -11.70 23.32
CA LEU A 165 11.39 -12.60 23.78
C LEU A 165 12.69 -11.83 24.03
N PHE A 166 12.85 -11.34 25.24
CA PHE A 166 14.02 -10.65 25.75
C PHE A 166 14.41 -9.42 24.94
N LEU A 167 15.06 -9.58 23.79
CA LEU A 167 15.57 -8.47 22.97
C LEU A 167 14.82 -8.30 21.65
N VAL A 168 14.01 -9.29 21.26
CA VAL A 168 13.32 -9.31 19.97
C VAL A 168 11.83 -9.51 20.24
N HIS A 169 11.05 -8.55 19.77
CA HIS A 169 9.60 -8.57 19.86
C HIS A 169 9.04 -8.64 18.45
N GLY A 170 8.10 -9.55 18.24
CA GLY A 170 7.43 -9.73 16.96
C GLY A 170 5.93 -9.64 17.17
N TYR A 171 5.26 -8.95 16.25
CA TYR A 171 3.80 -8.94 16.22
C TYR A 171 3.26 -9.15 14.82
N VAL A 172 2.09 -9.76 14.77
CA VAL A 172 1.32 -9.96 13.54
C VAL A 172 -0.15 -9.73 13.85
N SER A 173 -0.86 -9.09 12.91
CA SER A 173 -2.30 -8.95 12.95
C SER A 173 -2.94 -9.25 11.60
N ILE A 174 -4.13 -9.85 11.65
CA ILE A 174 -5.00 -10.13 10.52
C ILE A 174 -6.22 -9.23 10.67
N ARG A 175 -6.43 -8.35 9.69
CA ARG A 175 -7.59 -7.45 9.66
C ARG A 175 -8.82 -8.18 9.15
N ALA A 176 -9.72 -8.56 10.05
CA ALA A 176 -10.89 -9.37 9.69
C ALA A 176 -11.85 -8.67 8.71
N LEU A 177 -11.92 -7.33 8.76
CA LEU A 177 -12.73 -6.58 7.81
C LEU A 177 -12.09 -6.47 6.43
N GLU A 178 -10.76 -6.37 6.31
CA GLU A 178 -10.09 -6.43 5.00
C GLU A 178 -10.27 -7.82 4.38
N VAL A 179 -10.28 -8.88 5.20
CA VAL A 179 -10.63 -10.22 4.73
C VAL A 179 -12.05 -10.24 4.18
N ALA A 180 -13.00 -9.64 4.89
CA ALA A 180 -14.39 -9.57 4.45
C ALA A 180 -14.55 -8.73 3.18
N ASP A 181 -13.85 -7.61 3.08
CA ASP A 181 -13.84 -6.69 1.95
C ASP A 181 -13.22 -7.33 0.71
N PHE A 182 -12.11 -8.05 0.88
CA PHE A 182 -11.51 -8.89 -0.16
C PHE A 182 -12.53 -9.85 -0.79
N PHE A 183 -13.23 -10.63 0.05
CA PHE A 183 -14.24 -11.58 -0.42
C PHE A 183 -15.49 -10.89 -0.99
N ALA A 184 -15.88 -9.74 -0.45
CA ALA A 184 -16.98 -8.94 -0.98
C ALA A 184 -16.65 -8.42 -2.39
N GLY A 185 -15.43 -7.96 -2.63
CA GLY A 185 -15.07 -7.48 -3.96
C GLY A 185 -14.87 -8.59 -4.99
N ILE A 186 -14.72 -9.87 -4.61
CA ILE A 186 -14.85 -10.99 -5.58
C ILE A 186 -16.21 -10.96 -6.29
N VAL A 187 -17.26 -10.50 -5.59
CA VAL A 187 -18.61 -10.31 -6.15
C VAL A 187 -18.91 -8.85 -6.52
N ALA A 188 -17.87 -8.04 -6.71
CA ALA A 188 -17.94 -6.61 -7.03
C ALA A 188 -18.71 -5.76 -6.00
N LEU A 189 -18.75 -6.21 -4.74
CA LEU A 189 -19.22 -5.40 -3.62
C LEU A 189 -18.02 -4.73 -2.95
N ASP A 190 -18.15 -3.44 -2.67
CA ASP A 190 -17.15 -2.67 -1.94
C ASP A 190 -17.81 -2.06 -0.68
N PRO A 191 -17.95 -2.84 0.41
CA PRO A 191 -18.45 -2.36 1.68
C PRO A 191 -17.65 -1.20 2.26
N LYS A 192 -16.33 -1.19 2.05
CA LYS A 192 -15.40 -0.23 2.66
C LYS A 192 -15.27 1.07 1.85
N LYS A 193 -15.63 1.03 0.57
CA LYS A 193 -15.59 2.14 -0.37
C LYS A 193 -14.19 2.70 -0.59
N ASP A 194 -13.16 1.87 -0.47
CA ASP A 194 -11.77 2.29 -0.61
C ASP A 194 -11.04 1.71 -1.82
N ASP A 195 -11.81 1.12 -2.75
CA ASP A 195 -11.33 0.73 -4.08
C ASP A 195 -10.75 1.93 -4.84
N GLN A 196 -9.67 1.69 -5.58
CA GLN A 196 -9.07 2.67 -6.48
C GLN A 196 -9.91 2.79 -7.76
N TYR A 197 -10.01 4.02 -8.27
CA TYR A 197 -10.63 4.33 -9.55
C TYR A 197 -9.68 5.20 -10.38
N ALA A 198 -9.84 5.15 -11.70
CA ALA A 198 -9.18 6.06 -12.61
C ALA A 198 -10.13 7.22 -12.94
N ASP A 199 -9.60 8.43 -13.03
CA ASP A 199 -10.35 9.59 -13.52
C ASP A 199 -10.63 9.42 -15.02
N ASP A 200 -11.87 9.72 -15.43
CA ASP A 200 -12.34 9.55 -16.82
C ASP A 200 -11.53 10.39 -17.84
N GLU A 201 -10.92 11.50 -17.40
CA GLU A 201 -10.04 12.33 -18.25
C GLU A 201 -8.67 11.67 -18.52
N GLU A 202 -8.13 10.91 -17.57
CA GLU A 202 -6.85 10.22 -17.75
C GLU A 202 -6.98 8.91 -18.53
N LEU A 203 -8.14 8.26 -18.44
CA LEU A 203 -8.54 7.12 -19.27
C LEU A 203 -8.37 7.39 -20.78
N ALA A 204 -8.57 8.64 -21.21
CA ALA A 204 -8.45 9.06 -22.60
C ALA A 204 -7.00 9.29 -23.08
N ARG A 205 -6.00 9.40 -22.19
CA ARG A 205 -4.60 9.74 -22.53
C ARG A 205 -3.59 8.73 -21.98
N ARG A 206 -3.90 7.44 -22.05
CA ARG A 206 -3.00 6.38 -21.57
C ARG A 206 -1.83 6.18 -22.52
N LEU A 207 -0.62 6.09 -21.97
CA LEU A 207 0.60 5.73 -22.70
C LEU A 207 1.33 4.55 -22.03
N PRO A 208 0.77 3.32 -22.07
CA PRO A 208 1.35 2.14 -21.40
C PRO A 208 2.78 1.82 -21.85
N ALA A 209 3.04 1.97 -23.16
CA ALA A 209 4.36 1.76 -23.73
C ALA A 209 5.38 2.79 -23.20
N ASP A 210 4.96 4.05 -23.02
CA ASP A 210 5.84 5.09 -22.48
C ASP A 210 6.10 4.84 -20.99
N GLN A 211 5.08 4.50 -20.21
CA GLN A 211 5.27 4.15 -18.80
C GLN A 211 6.19 2.94 -18.62
N PHE A 212 6.03 1.91 -19.46
CA PHE A 212 6.93 0.76 -19.51
C PHE A 212 8.36 1.19 -19.85
N GLY A 213 8.53 2.00 -20.90
CA GLY A 213 9.82 2.50 -21.36
C GLY A 213 10.53 3.35 -20.31
N ARG A 214 9.82 4.24 -19.62
CA ARG A 214 10.32 5.00 -18.47
C ARG A 214 10.72 4.08 -17.32
N GLY A 215 9.86 3.12 -16.95
CA GLY A 215 10.12 2.15 -15.88
C GLY A 215 11.41 1.36 -16.11
N VAL A 216 11.56 0.76 -17.30
CA VAL A 216 12.78 0.04 -17.69
C VAL A 216 13.99 0.96 -17.70
N CYS A 217 13.88 2.17 -18.28
CA CYS A 217 14.98 3.12 -18.30
C CYS A 217 15.43 3.55 -16.90
N ASN A 218 14.48 3.77 -15.99
CA ASN A 218 14.76 4.21 -14.63
C ASN A 218 15.49 3.13 -13.82
N ILE A 219 15.13 1.85 -14.01
CA ILE A 219 15.83 0.72 -13.38
C ILE A 219 17.20 0.47 -14.03
N ALA A 220 17.28 0.48 -15.36
CA ALA A 220 18.50 0.10 -16.06
C ALA A 220 19.58 1.19 -15.95
N PHE A 221 19.19 2.46 -15.92
CA PHE A 221 20.09 3.60 -16.01
C PHE A 221 20.06 4.53 -14.81
N GLY A 222 19.26 4.24 -13.77
CA GLY A 222 19.15 5.07 -12.57
C GLY A 222 20.50 5.39 -11.93
N VAL A 223 21.44 4.42 -11.94
CA VAL A 223 22.80 4.56 -11.40
C VAL A 223 23.58 5.73 -12.01
N LEU A 224 23.27 6.13 -13.24
CA LEU A 224 23.93 7.25 -13.91
C LEU A 224 23.59 8.61 -13.27
N GLU A 225 22.56 8.70 -12.42
CA GLU A 225 22.29 9.92 -11.66
C GLU A 225 23.47 10.33 -10.77
N ILE A 226 24.28 9.39 -10.27
CA ILE A 226 25.43 9.72 -9.44
C ILE A 226 26.46 10.55 -10.21
N PRO A 227 27.09 10.04 -11.29
CA PRO A 227 28.06 10.82 -12.05
C PRO A 227 27.45 12.05 -12.73
N LEU A 228 26.21 11.97 -13.23
CA LEU A 228 25.56 13.10 -13.89
C LEU A 228 25.30 14.26 -12.93
N ASN A 229 24.92 14.02 -11.67
CA ASN A 229 24.74 15.10 -10.70
C ASN A 229 26.07 15.70 -10.22
N VAL A 230 27.14 14.91 -10.14
CA VAL A 230 28.48 15.46 -9.89
C VAL A 230 28.87 16.44 -10.99
N ILE A 231 28.72 16.05 -12.26
CA ILE A 231 29.04 16.92 -13.41
C ILE A 231 28.20 18.20 -13.37
N ARG A 232 26.88 18.08 -13.22
CA ARG A 232 25.97 19.25 -13.18
C ARG A 232 26.30 20.21 -12.03
N LEU A 233 26.54 19.71 -10.82
CA LEU A 233 26.86 20.58 -9.68
C LEU A 233 28.27 21.14 -9.75
N THR A 234 29.22 20.43 -10.35
CA THR A 234 30.54 20.99 -10.65
C THR A 234 30.43 22.18 -11.60
N GLU A 235 29.60 22.08 -12.63
CA GLU A 235 29.36 23.18 -13.59
C GLU A 235 28.63 24.37 -12.95
N GLU A 236 27.69 24.14 -12.02
CA GLU A 236 26.89 25.20 -11.39
C GLU A 236 27.56 25.84 -10.16
N GLU A 237 28.16 25.04 -9.28
CA GLU A 237 28.61 25.45 -7.93
C GLU A 237 30.12 25.20 -7.69
N GLY A 238 30.81 24.54 -8.62
CA GLY A 238 32.26 24.25 -8.56
C GLY A 238 32.62 22.87 -7.99
N ASP A 239 33.89 22.48 -8.13
CA ASP A 239 34.39 21.12 -7.88
C ASP A 239 34.06 20.55 -6.48
N LEU A 240 34.18 21.38 -5.43
CA LEU A 240 33.91 20.96 -4.05
C LEU A 240 32.42 20.67 -3.83
N ALA A 241 31.54 21.45 -4.45
CA ALA A 241 30.09 21.24 -4.38
C ALA A 241 29.69 19.98 -5.17
N GLY A 242 30.32 19.75 -6.34
CA GLY A 242 30.13 18.53 -7.12
C GLY A 242 30.47 17.25 -6.35
N ILE A 243 31.64 17.19 -5.70
CA ILE A 243 32.08 15.99 -4.97
C ILE A 243 31.26 15.76 -3.69
N SER A 244 30.86 16.82 -2.98
CA SER A 244 30.10 16.68 -1.73
C SER A 244 28.60 16.56 -1.98
N LYS A 245 27.96 17.66 -2.38
CA LYS A 245 26.52 17.77 -2.62
C LYS A 245 26.09 16.99 -3.85
N GLY A 246 26.90 16.94 -4.92
CA GLY A 246 26.57 16.21 -6.15
C GLY A 246 26.49 14.70 -5.94
N VAL A 247 27.42 14.12 -5.17
CA VAL A 247 27.37 12.68 -4.82
C VAL A 247 26.15 12.39 -3.95
N GLY A 248 25.92 13.15 -2.89
CA GLY A 248 24.78 12.94 -1.99
C GLY A 248 23.43 13.03 -2.71
N LEU A 249 23.24 14.08 -3.52
CA LEU A 249 22.02 14.27 -4.31
C LEU A 249 21.88 13.20 -5.41
N GLY A 250 23.00 12.79 -6.01
CA GLY A 250 23.04 11.74 -7.02
C GLY A 250 22.62 10.38 -6.47
N VAL A 251 23.09 10.00 -5.28
CA VAL A 251 22.67 8.77 -4.59
C VAL A 251 21.18 8.81 -4.25
N TRP A 252 20.69 9.94 -3.74
CA TRP A 252 19.27 10.11 -3.47
C TRP A 252 18.41 9.94 -4.74
N ARG A 253 18.78 10.65 -5.83
CA ARG A 253 18.07 10.58 -7.12
C ARG A 253 18.11 9.18 -7.73
N PHE A 254 19.24 8.48 -7.63
CA PHE A 254 19.38 7.07 -8.01
C PHE A 254 18.36 6.19 -7.28
N LEU A 255 18.33 6.25 -5.94
CA LEU A 255 17.40 5.44 -5.15
C LEU A 255 15.93 5.74 -5.51
N CYS A 256 15.58 7.02 -5.70
CA CYS A 256 14.25 7.39 -6.14
C CYS A 256 13.90 6.81 -7.52
N ARG A 257 14.83 6.84 -8.50
CA ARG A 257 14.58 6.27 -9.83
C ARG A 257 14.41 4.77 -9.81
N GLU A 258 15.20 4.04 -9.04
CA GLU A 258 15.05 2.58 -8.94
C GLU A 258 13.67 2.22 -8.40
N VAL A 259 13.26 2.87 -7.32
CA VAL A 259 11.95 2.62 -6.69
C VAL A 259 10.81 3.00 -7.63
N VAL A 260 10.86 4.20 -8.23
CA VAL A 260 9.83 4.66 -9.18
C VAL A 260 9.83 3.82 -10.45
N GLY A 261 10.99 3.38 -10.92
CA GLY A 261 11.11 2.52 -12.09
C GLY A 261 10.43 1.17 -11.88
N VAL A 262 10.56 0.57 -10.69
CA VAL A 262 9.82 -0.64 -10.32
C VAL A 262 8.32 -0.36 -10.25
N VAL A 263 7.89 0.77 -9.67
CA VAL A 263 6.47 1.17 -9.66
C VAL A 263 5.95 1.24 -11.09
N GLU A 264 6.59 2.04 -11.94
CA GLU A 264 6.16 2.26 -13.33
C GLU A 264 6.20 0.97 -14.14
N LEU A 265 7.16 0.07 -13.90
CA LEU A 265 7.23 -1.23 -14.56
C LEU A 265 6.12 -2.19 -14.11
N VAL A 266 5.73 -2.16 -12.84
CA VAL A 266 4.62 -3.00 -12.34
C VAL A 266 3.26 -2.45 -12.78
N THR A 267 3.17 -1.12 -12.89
CA THR A 267 1.93 -0.41 -13.17
C THR A 267 1.81 0.06 -14.62
N PHE A 268 2.73 -0.35 -15.50
CA PHE A 268 2.75 0.07 -16.91
C PHE A 268 1.46 -0.19 -17.70
N PRO A 269 0.64 -1.25 -17.45
CA PRO A 269 -0.57 -1.45 -18.23
C PRO A 269 -1.53 -0.26 -18.07
N PHE A 270 -1.34 0.51 -17.00
CA PHE A 270 -2.14 1.68 -16.72
C PHE A 270 -1.86 2.91 -17.58
N GLY A 271 -0.65 3.04 -18.14
CA GLY A 271 -0.26 4.14 -19.01
C GLY A 271 -0.29 5.53 -18.38
N TRP A 272 0.09 5.63 -17.10
CA TRP A 272 0.04 6.85 -16.30
C TRP A 272 1.09 7.90 -16.68
N ALA A 273 0.82 9.13 -16.23
CA ALA A 273 1.77 10.24 -16.29
C ALA A 273 3.04 9.96 -15.45
N PRO A 274 4.17 10.61 -15.78
CA PRO A 274 5.42 10.42 -15.04
C PRO A 274 5.32 10.82 -13.57
N ILE A 275 5.71 9.90 -12.67
CA ILE A 275 5.77 10.16 -11.22
C ILE A 275 6.93 11.11 -10.88
N ILE A 276 8.01 11.06 -11.64
CA ILE A 276 9.19 11.91 -11.45
C ILE A 276 9.48 12.73 -12.70
N GLU A 277 9.89 13.97 -12.48
CA GLU A 277 10.44 14.85 -13.51
C GLU A 277 11.88 15.21 -13.13
N PRO A 278 12.86 15.03 -14.03
CA PRO A 278 12.72 14.53 -15.41
C PRO A 278 12.39 13.03 -15.51
N GLU A 279 11.53 12.67 -16.46
CA GLU A 279 11.01 11.31 -16.67
C GLU A 279 12.10 10.28 -16.96
N TYR A 280 13.12 10.67 -17.72
CA TYR A 280 14.27 9.84 -18.06
C TYR A 280 15.54 10.38 -17.41
N VAL A 281 16.48 9.48 -17.14
CA VAL A 281 17.83 9.80 -16.63
C VAL A 281 18.57 10.75 -17.55
N ILE A 282 18.39 10.59 -18.86
CA ILE A 282 18.97 11.44 -19.90
C ILE A 282 17.82 12.02 -20.73
N GLN A 283 17.65 13.35 -20.70
CA GLN A 283 16.62 14.05 -21.45
C GLN A 283 17.18 15.38 -21.99
N LYS A 284 16.79 15.79 -23.21
CA LYS A 284 17.34 16.98 -23.89
C LYS A 284 17.13 18.30 -23.15
N LYS A 285 16.12 18.40 -22.28
CA LYS A 285 15.77 19.61 -21.51
C LYS A 285 15.65 19.29 -20.02
N GLN A 286 16.73 18.81 -19.41
CA GLN A 286 16.76 18.64 -17.95
C GLN A 286 17.09 19.97 -17.29
N GLY A 287 16.13 20.53 -16.55
CA GLY A 287 16.44 21.57 -15.56
C GLY A 287 17.02 20.94 -14.29
N PRO A 288 17.64 21.73 -13.40
CA PRO A 288 18.14 21.24 -12.11
C PRO A 288 17.01 20.81 -11.16
N VAL A 289 15.78 21.25 -11.43
CA VAL A 289 14.59 21.04 -10.62
C VAL A 289 14.07 19.61 -10.80
N TRP A 290 14.19 18.83 -9.73
CA TRP A 290 13.56 17.52 -9.61
C TRP A 290 12.17 17.69 -9.01
N LYS A 291 11.16 17.13 -9.65
CA LYS A 291 9.79 17.13 -9.12
C LYS A 291 9.29 15.71 -8.96
N ILE A 292 8.51 15.51 -7.91
CA ILE A 292 7.77 14.29 -7.67
C ILE A 292 6.30 14.66 -7.82
N ASN A 293 5.68 14.15 -8.87
CA ASN A 293 4.27 14.31 -9.15
C ASN A 293 3.48 13.29 -8.33
N ARG A 294 2.22 13.62 -8.05
CA ARG A 294 1.32 12.64 -7.44
C ARG A 294 0.94 11.60 -8.49
N PRO A 295 0.84 10.31 -8.09
CA PRO A 295 0.33 9.28 -8.99
C PRO A 295 -1.12 9.61 -9.40
N ALA A 296 -1.43 9.23 -10.63
CA ALA A 296 -2.71 9.36 -11.32
C ALA A 296 -3.93 8.76 -10.60
N PHE A 297 -3.71 7.73 -9.78
CA PHE A 297 -4.77 6.95 -9.15
C PHE A 297 -4.92 7.34 -7.68
N HIS A 298 -6.17 7.52 -7.26
CA HIS A 298 -6.52 7.94 -5.91
C HIS A 298 -7.52 6.94 -5.32
N LYS A 299 -7.36 6.60 -4.04
CA LYS A 299 -8.42 5.91 -3.30
C LYS A 299 -9.55 6.91 -3.05
N ASN A 300 -10.80 6.50 -3.29
CA ASN A 300 -11.94 7.27 -2.81
C ASN A 300 -11.97 7.16 -1.28
N TYR A 301 -11.98 8.30 -0.61
CA TYR A 301 -12.34 8.42 0.80
C TYR A 301 -13.34 9.55 0.96
#